data_AF-A0A179BV88-F1
#
_entry.id   AF-A0A179BV88-F1
#
_cell.length_a   1.000
_cell.length_b   1.000
_cell.length_c   1.000
_cell.angle_alpha   90.00
_cell.angle_beta   90.00
_cell.angle_gamma   90.00
#
_symmetry.space_group_name_H-M   'P 1'
#
loop_
_entity.id
_entity.type
_entity.pdbx_description
1 polymer ?
#
loop_
_entity_poly.entity_id
_entity_poly.type
_entity_poly.pdbx_seq_one_letter_code
_entity_poly.pdbx_strand_id
1 'polypeptide(L)' 'MTTLYDPPSGWKYGFPKPYAPLPGEPLEQTLLRDGYPQREIDSAGAKYCRFIEHKEEAA' A
#
# COMPACT_ATOMS: atom_id res chain seq x y z
N MET A 1 -6.47 2.04 -15.14
CA MET A 1 -6.79 2.51 -13.77
C MET A 1 -5.71 2.00 -12.86
N THR A 2 -4.97 2.88 -12.21
CA THR A 2 -3.88 2.49 -11.32
C THR A 2 -4.27 2.89 -9.91
N THR A 3 -4.38 1.90 -9.02
CA THR A 3 -4.58 2.14 -7.60
C THR A 3 -3.22 2.20 -6.94
N LEU A 4 -2.88 3.35 -6.36
CA LEU A 4 -1.74 3.46 -5.45
C LEU A 4 -2.23 3.23 -4.02
N TYR A 5 -1.35 2.75 -3.16
CA TYR A 5 -1.62 2.60 -1.73
C TYR A 5 -0.46 3.16 -0.91
N ASP A 6 -0.77 3.74 0.23
CA ASP A 6 0.18 4.45 1.07
C ASP A 6 -0.13 4.24 2.57
N PRO A 7 0.71 3.48 3.30
CA PRO A 7 0.54 3.29 4.73
C PRO A 7 0.99 4.53 5.53
N PRO A 8 0.66 4.63 6.82
CA PRO A 8 1.19 5.66 7.71
C PRO A 8 2.72 5.71 7.66
N SER A 9 3.32 6.91 7.61
CA SER A 9 4.77 7.05 7.44
C SER A 9 5.36 6.31 6.21
N GLY A 10 4.54 5.93 5.23
CA GLY A 10 4.96 5.16 4.06
C GLY A 10 6.09 5.82 3.25
N TRP A 11 6.13 7.16 3.23
CA TRP A 11 7.20 7.95 2.62
C TRP A 11 8.61 7.58 3.13
N LYS A 12 8.75 7.11 4.38
CA LYS A 12 10.03 6.64 4.94
C LYS A 12 10.53 5.35 4.29
N TYR A 13 9.63 4.62 3.64
CA TYR A 13 9.87 3.29 3.07
C TYR A 13 9.57 3.26 1.55
N GLY A 14 9.45 4.43 0.92
CA GLY A 14 9.27 4.57 -0.54
C GLY A 14 7.84 4.40 -1.04
N PHE A 15 6.83 4.64 -0.20
CA PHE A 15 5.43 4.77 -0.61
C PHE A 15 5.06 6.24 -0.93
N PRO A 16 3.99 6.52 -1.69
CA PRO A 16 2.98 5.59 -2.26
C PRO A 16 3.54 4.64 -3.32
N LYS A 17 3.01 3.41 -3.38
CA LYS A 17 3.37 2.39 -4.39
C LYS A 17 2.14 1.89 -5.15
N PRO A 18 2.29 1.28 -6.35
CA PRO A 18 1.20 0.59 -7.02
C PRO A 18 0.68 -0.58 -6.18
N TYR A 19 -0.63 -0.63 -5.97
CA TYR A 19 -1.27 -1.72 -5.24
C TYR A 19 -1.45 -2.93 -6.16
N ALA A 20 -0.60 -3.95 -5.94
CA ALA A 20 -0.59 -5.20 -6.72
C ALA A 20 -0.50 -6.43 -5.78
N PRO A 21 -1.57 -6.74 -5.03
CA PRO A 21 -1.60 -7.92 -4.16
C PRO A 21 -1.63 -9.23 -4.97
N LEU A 22 -1.06 -10.30 -4.42
CA LEU A 22 -1.24 -11.64 -4.99
C LEU A 22 -2.65 -12.20 -4.71
N PRO A 23 -3.11 -13.21 -5.47
CA PRO A 23 -4.40 -13.85 -5.20
C PRO A 23 -4.49 -14.38 -3.76
N GLY A 24 -5.43 -13.85 -2.98
CA GLY A 24 -5.64 -14.23 -1.58
C GLY A 24 -4.65 -13.61 -0.58
N GLU A 25 -3.79 -12.69 -1.02
CA GLU A 25 -2.84 -12.00 -0.13
C GLU A 25 -3.54 -10.89 0.65
N PRO A 26 -3.44 -10.87 2.00
CA PRO A 26 -3.95 -9.77 2.81
C PRO A 26 -3.05 -8.53 2.66
N LEU A 27 -3.63 -7.34 2.90
CA LEU A 27 -2.97 -6.05 2.74
C LEU A 27 -1.64 -5.97 3.52
N GLU A 28 -1.60 -6.55 4.72
CA GLU A 28 -0.43 -6.62 5.58
C GLU A 28 0.74 -7.36 4.91
N GLN A 29 0.46 -8.46 4.21
CA GLN A 29 1.49 -9.20 3.49
C GLN A 29 1.98 -8.42 2.27
N THR A 30 1.09 -7.74 1.54
CA THR A 30 1.48 -6.86 0.44
C THR A 30 2.33 -5.69 0.93
N LEU A 31 1.99 -5.08 2.08
CA LEU A 31 2.78 -4.03 2.72
C LEU A 31 4.18 -4.53 3.12
N LEU A 32 4.25 -5.69 3.77
CA LEU A 32 5.50 -6.28 4.22
C LEU A 32 6.43 -6.61 3.04
N ARG A 33 5.88 -7.25 2.00
CA ARG A 33 6.61 -7.61 0.76
C ARG A 33 7.17 -6.38 0.07
N ASP A 34 6.40 -5.29 0.04
CA ASP A 34 6.78 -4.06 -0.66
C ASP A 34 7.67 -3.14 0.21
N GLY A 35 8.07 -3.60 1.39
CA GLY A 35 9.13 -3.00 2.22
C GLY A 35 8.64 -2.18 3.42
N TYR A 36 7.35 -2.25 3.75
CA TYR A 36 6.83 -1.62 4.95
C TYR A 36 7.11 -2.51 6.18
N PRO A 37 7.71 -1.98 7.27
CA PRO A 37 8.21 -2.83 8.34
C PRO A 37 7.09 -3.41 9.21
N GLN A 38 7.26 -4.68 9.61
CA GLN A 38 6.30 -5.43 10.44
C GLN A 38 5.83 -4.66 11.68
N ARG A 39 6.74 -4.00 12.41
CA ARG A 39 6.39 -3.20 13.60
C ARG A 39 5.34 -2.12 13.35
N GLU A 40 5.35 -1.51 12.16
CA GLU A 40 4.40 -0.45 11.82
C GLU A 40 3.07 -1.06 11.36
N ILE A 41 3.11 -2.25 10.74
CA ILE A 41 1.91 -3.04 10.39
C ILE A 41 1.17 -3.41 11.68
N ASP A 42 1.88 -4.02 12.63
CA ASP A 42 1.33 -4.48 13.91
C ASP A 42 0.72 -3.34 14.74
N SER A 43 1.30 -2.12 14.64
CA SER A 43 0.83 -0.98 15.40
C SER A 43 -0.51 -0.44 14.90
N ALA A 44 -0.65 -0.20 13.59
CA ALA A 44 -1.92 0.15 12.92
C ALA A 44 -1.78 0.37 11.41
N GLY A 45 -0.66 -0.02 10.78
CA GLY A 45 -0.30 0.44 9.43
C GLY A 45 -1.33 0.09 8.35
N ALA A 46 -1.87 -1.12 8.39
CA ALA A 46 -2.91 -1.57 7.46
C ALA A 46 -4.25 -0.84 7.66
N LYS A 47 -4.62 -0.57 8.93
CA LYS A 47 -5.90 0.06 9.30
C LYS A 47 -6.05 1.48 8.77
N TYR A 48 -4.93 2.22 8.66
CA TYR A 48 -4.91 3.61 8.20
C TYR A 48 -4.24 3.76 6.83
N CYS A 49 -4.16 2.68 6.05
CA CYS A 49 -3.63 2.73 4.70
C CYS A 49 -4.56 3.51 3.79
N ARG A 50 -4.01 4.47 3.04
CA ARG A 50 -4.75 5.25 2.04
C ARG A 50 -4.69 4.55 0.70
N PHE A 51 -5.79 4.60 -0.04
CA PHE A 51 -5.85 4.16 -1.44
C PHE A 51 -6.14 5.36 -2.33
N ILE A 52 -5.35 5.53 -3.38
CA ILE A 52 -5.41 6.65 -4.31
C ILE A 52 -5.71 6.07 -5.68
N GLU A 53 -6.90 6.35 -6.19
CA GLU A 53 -7.36 5.84 -7.48
C GLU A 53 -7.00 6.86 -8.57
N HIS A 54 -6.08 6.51 -9.47
CA HIS A 54 -5.85 7.28 -10.69
C HIS A 54 -6.65 6.68 -11.83
N LYS A 55 -7.67 7.43 -12.26
CA LYS A 55 -8.31 7.24 -13.56
C LYS A 55 -7.41 7.87 -14.60
N GLU A 56 -6.82 7.04 -15.44
CA GLU A 56 -6.22 7.50 -16.69
C GLU A 56 -7.40 7.76 -17.63
N GLU A 57 -7.71 9.03 -17.90
CA GLU A 57 -8.62 9.37 -18.99
C GLU A 57 -7.92 9.02 -20.31
N ALA A 58 -8.53 8.10 -21.06
CA ALA A 58 -8.11 7.84 -22.43
C ALA A 58 -8.40 9.12 -23.24
N ALA A 59 -7.33 9.78 -23.68
CA ALA A 59 -7.38 10.93 -24.58
C ALA A 59 -7.96 10.56 -25.95
#